data_AF-A0A949HHI9-F1
#
_entry.id   AF-A0A949HHI9-F1
#
_cell.length_a   1.000
_cell.length_b   1.000
_cell.length_c   1.000
_cell.angle_alpha   90.00
_cell.angle_beta   90.00
_cell.angle_gamma   90.00
#
_symmetry.space_group_name_H-M   'P 1'
#
loop_
_entity.id
_entity.type
_entity.pdbx_description
1 polymer ?
#
loop_
_entity_poly.entity_id
_entity_poly.type
_entity_poly.pdbx_seq_one_letter_code
_entity_poly.pdbx_strand_id
1 'polypeptide(L)'
;MNEAILAGSHDSATDRRRFERAVGSLWALGIVALGPMGSGPDRAHEALRERVTRKFPGGMGSYLFWTAGDARAFDARGRLTGSLTLHCSSDEVAESAVAVLQDHGVDAAAPPEPATVVIFPSAIARMSQRQ
;
A
#
# COMPACT_ATOMS: atom_id res chain seq x y z
N MET A 1 0.04 -34.67 29.78
CA MET A 1 -1.12 -34.01 29.14
C MET A 1 -0.77 -32.54 29.08
N ASN A 2 -0.12 -32.11 27.99
CA ASN A 2 0.48 -30.79 27.88
C ASN A 2 -0.45 -29.86 27.11
N GLU A 3 -0.99 -28.87 27.80
CA GLU A 3 -1.50 -27.65 27.20
C GLU A 3 -0.34 -26.67 26.96
N ALA A 4 -0.54 -25.75 26.02
CA ALA A 4 0.27 -24.54 25.76
C ALA A 4 1.55 -24.67 24.91
N ILE A 5 1.40 -24.98 23.61
CA ILE A 5 2.13 -24.28 22.53
C ILE A 5 1.22 -24.21 21.28
N LEU A 6 0.15 -23.40 21.35
CA LEU A 6 -0.58 -22.90 20.16
C LEU A 6 -0.35 -21.40 19.99
N ALA A 7 0.81 -20.92 20.42
CA ALA A 7 1.25 -19.55 20.21
C ALA A 7 2.34 -19.53 19.13
N GLY A 8 2.02 -18.93 17.99
CA GLY A 8 3.02 -18.37 17.10
C GLY A 8 3.41 -19.21 15.89
N SER A 9 2.44 -19.75 15.15
CA SER A 9 2.68 -20.00 13.73
C SER A 9 3.00 -18.65 13.09
N HIS A 10 4.27 -18.49 12.74
CA HIS A 10 4.91 -17.36 12.11
C HIS A 10 4.22 -17.04 10.77
N ASP A 11 3.07 -16.35 10.77
CA ASP A 11 2.37 -15.95 9.55
C ASP A 11 3.04 -14.69 8.96
N SER A 12 4.31 -14.84 8.59
CA SER A 12 5.16 -13.79 8.01
C SER A 12 4.81 -13.45 6.56
N ALA A 13 3.67 -13.93 6.04
CA ALA A 13 3.44 -14.02 4.60
C ALA A 13 2.01 -13.66 4.14
N THR A 14 1.23 -12.87 4.91
CA THR A 14 -0.02 -12.31 4.39
C THR A 14 0.25 -11.09 3.51
N ASP A 15 -0.57 -10.90 2.47
CA ASP A 15 -0.44 -9.77 1.54
C ASP A 15 -0.50 -8.43 2.28
N ARG A 16 -1.37 -8.35 3.30
CA ARG A 16 -1.44 -7.19 4.18
C ARG A 16 -0.13 -6.91 4.91
N ARG A 17 0.56 -7.93 5.44
CA ARG A 17 1.86 -7.73 6.11
C ARG A 17 2.95 -7.29 5.13
N ARG A 18 2.96 -7.79 3.89
CA ARG A 18 3.90 -7.33 2.85
C ARG A 18 3.63 -5.85 2.53
N PHE A 19 2.35 -5.50 2.34
CA PHE A 19 1.91 -4.13 2.11
C PHE A 19 2.29 -3.19 3.27
N GLU A 20 2.01 -3.57 4.52
CA GLU A 20 2.36 -2.76 5.71
C GLU A 20 3.88 -2.53 5.83
N ARG A 21 4.69 -3.55 5.48
CA ARG A 21 6.15 -3.40 5.43
C ARG A 21 6.59 -2.43 4.33
N ALA A 22 6.03 -2.56 3.12
CA ALA A 22 6.31 -1.65 2.01
C ALA A 22 5.94 -0.20 2.37
N VAL A 23 4.78 -0.01 3.01
CA VAL A 23 4.33 1.29 3.55
C VAL A 23 5.34 1.86 4.55
N GLY A 24 5.89 1.03 5.45
CA GLY A 24 6.96 1.42 6.36
C GLY A 24 8.23 1.90 5.63
N SER A 25 8.63 1.21 4.56
CA SER A 25 9.78 1.60 3.73
C SER A 25 9.55 2.93 3.00
N LEU A 26 8.32 3.20 2.55
CA LEU A 26 7.96 4.48 1.89
C LEU A 26 8.13 5.67 2.84
N TRP A 27 7.80 5.50 4.12
CA TRP A 27 8.06 6.52 5.14
C TRP A 27 9.56 6.83 5.29
N ALA A 28 10.44 5.83 5.18
CA ALA A 28 11.89 6.04 5.24
C ALA A 28 12.42 6.82 4.03
N LEU A 29 11.72 6.79 2.89
CA LEU A 29 12.00 7.60 1.70
C LEU A 29 11.34 9.00 1.75
N GLY A 30 10.70 9.36 2.86
CA GLY A 30 10.03 10.65 3.01
C GLY A 30 8.65 10.73 2.35
N ILE A 31 8.07 9.60 1.93
CA ILE A 31 6.72 9.53 1.38
C ILE A 31 5.75 9.20 2.51
N VAL A 32 4.84 10.13 2.82
CA VAL A 32 3.85 9.95 3.87
C VAL A 32 2.75 9.00 3.37
N ALA A 33 2.70 7.79 3.92
CA ALA A 33 1.67 6.81 3.58
C ALA A 33 0.57 6.75 4.66
N LEU A 34 -0.70 6.94 4.27
CA LEU A 34 -1.84 7.06 5.18
C LEU A 34 -3.07 6.28 4.71
N GLY A 35 -3.74 5.58 5.61
CA GLY A 35 -5.04 4.99 5.33
C GLY A 35 -5.46 3.96 6.37
N PRO A 36 -6.69 3.42 6.25
CA PRO A 36 -7.73 3.81 5.30
C PRO A 36 -8.37 5.18 5.64
N MET A 37 -8.65 5.98 4.61
CA MET A 37 -9.32 7.28 4.73
C MET A 37 -10.84 7.17 4.53
N GLY A 38 -11.63 7.78 5.41
CA GLY A 38 -13.10 7.74 5.34
C GLY A 38 -13.73 8.63 4.26
N SER A 39 -12.98 9.60 3.73
CA SER A 39 -13.40 10.49 2.64
C SER A 39 -13.07 9.89 1.26
N GLY A 40 -13.79 10.33 0.23
CA GLY A 40 -13.43 10.01 -1.16
C GLY A 40 -12.06 10.59 -1.57
N PRO A 41 -11.47 10.13 -2.69
CA PRO A 41 -10.10 10.47 -3.09
C PRO A 41 -9.85 11.98 -3.18
N ASP A 42 -10.72 12.74 -3.83
CA ASP A 42 -10.53 14.18 -4.02
C ASP A 42 -10.45 14.95 -2.69
N ARG A 43 -11.36 14.66 -1.76
CA ARG A 43 -11.36 15.27 -0.42
C ARG A 43 -10.17 14.83 0.42
N ALA A 44 -9.72 13.58 0.25
CA ALA A 44 -8.53 13.09 0.92
C ALA A 44 -7.27 13.80 0.39
N HIS A 45 -7.14 14.00 -0.93
CA HIS A 45 -6.07 14.80 -1.53
C HIS A 45 -6.01 16.21 -0.97
N GLU A 46 -7.14 16.92 -0.93
CA GLU A 46 -7.21 18.28 -0.40
C GLU A 46 -6.73 18.35 1.06
N ALA A 47 -7.29 17.49 1.92
CA ALA A 47 -6.94 17.44 3.33
C ALA A 47 -5.46 17.05 3.57
N LEU A 48 -4.95 16.10 2.78
CA LEU A 48 -3.57 15.62 2.90
C LEU A 48 -2.57 16.64 2.41
N ARG A 49 -2.84 17.30 1.27
CA ARG A 49 -1.98 18.36 0.74
C ARG A 49 -1.76 19.45 1.79
N GLU A 50 -2.84 19.92 2.42
CA GLU A 50 -2.75 20.96 3.46
C GLU A 50 -2.00 20.45 4.71
N ARG A 51 -2.30 19.22 5.15
CA ARG A 51 -1.68 18.62 6.33
C ARG A 51 -0.19 18.37 6.14
N VAL A 52 0.22 17.79 5.02
CA VAL A 52 1.62 17.48 4.73
C VAL A 52 2.43 18.77 4.57
N THR A 53 1.88 19.77 3.87
CA THR A 53 2.53 21.08 3.72
C THR A 53 2.76 21.76 5.08
N ARG A 54 1.78 21.73 6.00
CA ARG A 54 1.96 22.27 7.36
C ARG A 54 2.97 21.50 8.19
N LYS A 55 2.98 20.17 8.08
CA LYS A 55 3.83 19.30 8.90
C LYS A 55 5.29 19.33 8.46
N PHE A 56 5.53 19.48 7.16
CA PHE A 56 6.85 19.47 6.54
C PHE A 56 7.06 20.74 5.70
N PRO A 57 7.16 21.92 6.33
CA PRO A 57 7.39 23.17 5.62
C PRO A 57 8.75 23.11 4.91
N GLY A 58 8.73 23.07 3.57
CA GLY A 58 9.92 22.91 2.72
C GLY A 58 10.20 21.47 2.25
N GLY A 59 9.42 20.49 2.69
CA GLY A 59 9.46 19.13 2.13
C GLY A 59 8.75 19.04 0.77
N MET A 60 9.02 17.99 0.01
CA MET A 60 8.41 17.77 -1.33
C MET A 60 6.89 17.58 -1.29
N GLY A 61 6.29 17.44 -0.12
CA GLY A 61 4.84 17.23 0.01
C GLY A 61 4.40 15.85 -0.46
N SER A 62 5.31 14.87 -0.54
CA SER A 62 5.06 13.55 -1.08
C SER A 62 4.19 12.71 -0.15
N TYR A 63 3.06 12.23 -0.66
CA TYR A 63 2.18 11.33 0.08
C TYR A 63 1.51 10.32 -0.82
N LEU A 64 1.08 9.22 -0.20
CA LEU A 64 0.15 8.27 -0.78
C LEU A 64 -0.93 7.91 0.24
N PHE A 65 -2.12 7.57 -0.24
CA PHE A 65 -3.19 7.11 0.61
C PHE A 65 -4.11 6.10 -0.07
N TRP A 66 -4.96 5.45 0.72
CA TRP A 66 -6.05 4.63 0.22
C TRP A 66 -7.32 4.89 1.02
N THR A 67 -8.47 4.70 0.40
CA THR A 67 -9.77 4.94 1.04
C THR A 67 -10.23 3.72 1.85
N ALA A 68 -11.23 3.92 2.69
CA ALA A 68 -11.93 2.82 3.36
C ALA A 68 -12.63 1.87 2.38
N GLY A 69 -13.01 2.36 1.19
CA GLY A 69 -13.49 1.53 0.10
C GLY A 69 -12.40 0.61 -0.43
N ASP A 70 -11.22 1.17 -0.74
CA ASP A 70 -10.07 0.42 -1.24
C ASP A 70 -9.63 -0.66 -0.25
N ALA A 71 -9.58 -0.33 1.05
CA ALA A 71 -9.16 -1.28 2.10
C ALA A 71 -10.04 -2.53 2.23
N ARG A 72 -11.27 -2.53 1.67
CA ARG A 72 -12.13 -3.72 1.61
C ARG A 72 -11.61 -4.80 0.67
N ALA A 73 -10.59 -4.50 -0.14
CA ALA A 73 -9.94 -5.46 -1.02
C ALA A 73 -9.27 -6.61 -0.25
N PHE A 74 -8.90 -6.40 1.01
CA PHE A 74 -8.34 -7.43 1.86
C PHE A 74 -9.41 -8.19 2.67
N ASP A 75 -9.29 -9.52 2.73
CA ASP A 75 -10.14 -10.35 3.58
C ASP A 75 -9.75 -10.29 5.08
N ALA A 76 -10.53 -10.95 5.93
CA ALA A 76 -10.28 -11.03 7.38
C ALA A 76 -8.97 -11.73 7.74
N ARG A 77 -8.40 -12.53 6.83
CA ARG A 77 -7.10 -13.20 6.97
C ARG A 77 -5.94 -12.35 6.42
N GLY A 78 -6.23 -11.16 5.90
CA GLY A 78 -5.23 -10.25 5.34
C GLY A 78 -4.73 -10.66 3.96
N ARG A 79 -5.47 -11.49 3.23
CA ARG A 79 -5.20 -11.78 1.81
C ARG A 79 -5.88 -10.75 0.93
N LEU A 80 -5.21 -10.35 -0.14
CA LEU A 80 -5.78 -9.42 -1.11
C LEU A 80 -6.69 -10.19 -2.08
N THR A 81 -7.99 -9.90 -2.04
CA THR A 81 -9.04 -10.59 -2.80
C THR A 81 -9.55 -9.81 -4.01
N GLY A 82 -9.24 -8.52 -4.07
CA GLY A 82 -9.48 -7.65 -5.22
C GLY A 82 -8.35 -6.63 -5.34
N SER A 83 -8.35 -5.83 -6.40
CA SER A 83 -7.32 -4.79 -6.55
C SER A 83 -7.48 -3.70 -5.48
N LEU A 84 -6.37 -3.21 -4.94
CA LEU A 84 -6.32 -2.08 -4.01
C LEU A 84 -5.69 -0.88 -4.71
N THR A 85 -6.44 0.21 -4.80
CA THR A 85 -5.95 1.47 -5.38
C THR A 85 -5.33 2.34 -4.29
N LEU A 86 -4.10 2.78 -4.53
CA LEU A 86 -3.40 3.84 -3.82
C LEU A 86 -3.47 5.11 -4.66
N HIS A 87 -3.67 6.24 -4.01
CA HIS A 87 -3.73 7.56 -4.60
C HIS A 87 -2.47 8.33 -4.18
N CYS A 88 -1.76 8.89 -5.14
CA CYS A 88 -0.43 9.47 -4.93
C CYS A 88 -0.45 10.98 -5.19
N SER A 89 0.40 11.73 -4.49
CA SER A 89 0.52 13.17 -4.68
C SER A 89 1.04 13.59 -6.05
N SER A 90 1.79 12.71 -6.72
CA SER A 90 2.36 12.91 -8.06
C SER A 90 2.76 11.58 -8.70
N ASP A 91 3.10 11.61 -9.99
CA ASP A 91 3.53 10.43 -10.75
C ASP A 91 4.87 9.90 -10.25
N GLU A 92 5.81 10.77 -9.83
CA GLU A 92 7.10 10.34 -9.28
C GLU A 92 6.92 9.56 -7.96
N VAL A 93 5.91 9.94 -7.17
CA VAL A 93 5.53 9.19 -5.97
C VAL A 93 4.89 7.85 -6.33
N ALA A 94 4.09 7.78 -7.40
CA ALA A 94 3.53 6.53 -7.89
C ALA A 94 4.62 5.57 -8.38
N GLU A 95 5.60 6.05 -9.15
CA GLU A 95 6.76 5.27 -9.60
C GLU A 95 7.58 4.73 -8.43
N SER A 96 7.90 5.61 -7.47
CA SER A 96 8.64 5.22 -6.26
C SER A 96 7.86 4.20 -5.42
N ALA A 97 6.54 4.37 -5.31
CA ALA A 97 5.67 3.45 -4.60
C ALA A 97 5.62 2.07 -5.29
N VAL A 98 5.52 2.01 -6.62
CA VAL A 98 5.58 0.75 -7.37
C VAL A 98 6.89 0.00 -7.09
N ALA A 99 8.03 0.68 -7.19
CA ALA A 99 9.34 0.06 -6.94
C ALA A 99 9.42 -0.55 -5.52
N VAL A 100 9.06 0.23 -4.50
CA VAL A 100 9.10 -0.24 -3.11
C VAL A 100 8.10 -1.38 -2.85
N LEU A 101 6.90 -1.30 -3.43
CA LEU A 101 5.91 -2.38 -3.29
C LEU A 101 6.45 -3.68 -3.91
N GLN A 102 7.01 -3.62 -5.11
CA GLN A 102 7.57 -4.77 -5.81
C GLN A 102 8.79 -5.36 -5.07
N ASP A 103 9.68 -4.53 -4.51
CA ASP A 103 10.81 -4.98 -3.67
C ASP A 103 10.36 -5.77 -2.44
N HIS A 104 9.15 -5.49 -1.94
CA HIS A 104 8.53 -6.18 -0.83
C HIS A 104 7.65 -7.37 -1.26
N GLY A 105 7.68 -7.74 -2.54
CA GLY A 105 6.91 -8.85 -3.10
C GLY A 105 5.41 -8.55 -3.18
N VAL A 106 5.05 -7.28 -3.39
CA VAL A 106 3.68 -6.83 -3.64
C VAL A 106 3.53 -6.48 -5.12
N ASP A 107 2.64 -7.19 -5.81
CA ASP A 107 2.38 -6.97 -7.23
C ASP A 107 1.66 -5.64 -7.43
N ALA A 108 2.36 -4.64 -7.97
CA ALA A 108 1.85 -3.28 -8.13
C ALA A 108 2.20 -2.70 -9.51
N ALA A 109 1.35 -1.81 -10.02
CA ALA A 109 1.62 -1.02 -11.22
C ALA A 109 0.99 0.38 -11.11
N ALA A 110 1.62 1.36 -11.77
CA ALA A 110 1.06 2.70 -11.95
C ALA A 110 0.34 2.76 -13.32
N PRO A 111 -1.00 2.89 -13.36
CA PRO A 111 -1.70 3.18 -14.60
C PRO A 111 -1.36 4.60 -15.11
N PRO A 112 -1.61 4.89 -16.41
CA PRO A 112 -1.13 6.12 -17.03
C PRO A 112 -1.68 7.41 -16.42
N GLU A 113 -2.95 7.45 -16.00
CA GLU A 113 -3.54 8.59 -15.25
C GLU A 113 -4.80 8.14 -14.48
N PRO A 114 -5.16 8.79 -13.35
CA PRO A 114 -4.39 9.77 -12.57
C PRO A 114 -3.29 9.09 -11.71
N ALA A 115 -2.41 9.90 -11.09
CA ALA A 115 -1.32 9.49 -10.18
C ALA A 115 -1.79 8.50 -9.11
N THR A 116 -1.75 7.22 -9.46
CA THR A 116 -2.28 6.12 -8.65
C THR A 116 -1.36 4.93 -8.77
N VAL A 117 -1.45 4.03 -7.80
CA VAL A 117 -0.82 2.72 -7.86
C VAL A 117 -1.87 1.68 -7.58
N VAL A 118 -2.01 0.70 -8.45
CA VAL A 118 -2.92 -0.43 -8.25
C VAL A 118 -2.11 -1.63 -7.78
N ILE A 119 -2.46 -2.15 -6.62
CA ILE A 119 -1.97 -3.42 -6.11
C ILE A 119 -2.92 -4.52 -6.57
N PHE A 120 -2.37 -5.57 -7.15
CA PHE A 120 -3.13 -6.72 -7.62
C PHE A 120 -3.06 -7.86 -6.60
N PRO A 121 -4.13 -8.65 -6.45
CA PRO A 121 -4.03 -9.95 -5.81
C PRO A 121 -2.89 -10.72 -6.47
N SER A 122 -1.96 -11.25 -5.66
CA SER A 122 -0.93 -12.15 -6.16
C SER A 122 -1.60 -13.44 -6.63
N ALA A 123 -2.12 -13.43 -7.86
CA ALA A 123 -2.56 -14.63 -8.54
C ALA A 123 -1.32 -15.51 -8.67
N ILE A 124 -1.19 -16.48 -7.75
CA ILE A 124 -0.16 -17.53 -7.68
C ILE A 124 0.95 -17.30 -8.70
N ALA A 125 1.98 -16.54 -8.32
CA ALA A 125 3.13 -16.16 -9.15
C ALA A 125 4.03 -17.37 -9.55
N ARG A 126 3.45 -18.54 -9.88
CA ARG A 126 4.15 -19.80 -10.17
C ARG A 126 3.66 -20.54 -11.41
N MET A 127 3.04 -19.89 -12.40
CA MET A 127 2.73 -20.56 -13.67
C MET A 127 3.45 -20.01 -14.92
N SER A 128 4.12 -18.85 -14.87
CA SER A 128 4.80 -18.28 -16.06
C SER A 128 6.33 -18.26 -16.04
N GLN A 129 7.00 -18.84 -15.04
CA GLN A 129 8.47 -19.04 -15.07
C GLN A 129 8.90 -20.46 -15.51
N ARG A 130 8.01 -21.21 -16.16
CA ARG A 130 8.38 -22.46 -16.85
C ARG A 130 7.88 -22.40 -18.29
N GLN A 131 8.57 -21.68 -19.15
CA GLN A 131 8.75 -22.02 -20.56
C GLN A 131 10.16 -21.66 -20.99
#